data_AF-A0A6P8MK42-F1
#
_entry.id   AF-A0A6P8MK42-F1
#
_cell.length_a   1.000
_cell.length_b   1.000
_cell.length_c   1.000
_cell.angle_alpha   90.00
_cell.angle_beta   90.00
_cell.angle_gamma   90.00
#
_symmetry.space_group_name_H-M   'P 1'
#
loop_
_entity.id
_entity.type
_entity.pdbx_description
1 polymer ?
#
loop_
_entity_poly.entity_id
_entity_poly.type
_entity_poly.pdbx_seq_one_letter_code
_entity_poly.pdbx_strand_id
1 'polypeptide(L)'
;MANHLRNDKSIAIYIHGYLDNVTTDDVQLVTRAYLEATDDNVLAIDYREIAMVNYVIGASLLKIVGKHFGETLNFFVSSGVNPKKIHLIGHSMGAQVAAFTGRNTNFRLPRITGLDPAGPLFYILNSRLTRNDADFVDVIHTDAGFYGIALYSGHVDFYPNSGHRPQPGCMLFGPLLSVTDLCSHHRSWRFYAESVKNPNAFIGKCEVDCSSSDLIPMGIATPSNTTGKYFLSTNAESPFGRGKRSISLH
;
A
#
# COMPACT_ATOMS: atom_id res chain seq x y z
N MET A 1 14.82 19.65 -6.04
CA MET A 1 13.51 19.10 -5.62
C MET A 1 12.82 19.93 -4.53
N ALA A 2 13.54 20.62 -3.62
CA ALA A 2 12.91 21.36 -2.51
C ALA A 2 12.07 22.60 -2.89
N ASN A 3 12.22 23.17 -4.10
CA ASN A 3 11.55 24.44 -4.47
C ASN A 3 10.07 24.29 -4.88
N HIS A 4 9.51 23.08 -4.95
CA HIS A 4 8.12 22.85 -5.33
C HIS A 4 7.27 22.18 -4.24
N LEU A 5 7.85 21.84 -3.08
CA LEU A 5 7.10 21.26 -1.97
C LEU A 5 6.42 22.37 -1.16
N ARG A 6 5.10 22.25 -1.00
CA ARG A 6 4.31 23.11 -0.11
C ARG A 6 4.47 22.60 1.33
N ASN A 7 5.25 23.30 2.14
CA ASN A 7 5.60 22.88 3.52
C ASN A 7 4.39 22.79 4.47
N ASP A 8 3.28 23.45 4.16
CA ASP A 8 2.03 23.42 4.92
C ASP A 8 1.13 22.22 4.57
N LYS A 9 1.41 21.50 3.47
CA LYS A 9 0.59 20.37 3.01
C LYS A 9 1.22 19.02 3.35
N SER A 10 0.41 17.96 3.34
CA SER A 10 0.93 16.60 3.56
C SER A 10 1.74 16.13 2.37
N ILE A 11 2.52 15.06 2.55
CA ILE A 11 3.31 14.44 1.48
C ILE A 11 2.90 12.98 1.37
N ALA A 12 2.23 12.63 0.27
CA ALA A 12 1.95 11.26 -0.12
C ALA A 12 3.05 10.76 -1.05
N ILE A 13 3.72 9.67 -0.66
CA ILE A 13 4.84 9.10 -1.42
C ILE A 13 4.46 7.69 -1.86
N TYR A 14 4.31 7.49 -3.15
CA TYR A 14 3.96 6.21 -3.75
C TYR A 14 5.21 5.45 -4.22
N ILE A 15 5.27 4.15 -3.94
CA ILE A 15 6.40 3.25 -4.25
C ILE A 15 5.86 2.05 -5.05
N HIS A 16 6.28 1.95 -6.31
CA HIS A 16 5.82 0.94 -7.26
C HIS A 16 6.33 -0.47 -6.93
N GLY A 17 5.85 -1.49 -7.65
CA GLY A 17 6.18 -2.90 -7.47
C GLY A 17 7.31 -3.45 -8.35
N TYR A 18 7.36 -4.78 -8.44
CA TYR A 18 8.26 -5.56 -9.30
C TYR A 18 7.87 -5.38 -10.78
N LEU A 19 8.84 -5.18 -11.68
CA LEU A 19 8.63 -4.88 -13.11
C LEU A 19 7.86 -3.58 -13.40
N ASP A 20 7.61 -2.74 -12.39
CA ASP A 20 6.97 -1.44 -12.53
C ASP A 20 7.99 -0.28 -12.53
N ASN A 21 7.51 0.92 -12.87
CA ASN A 21 8.28 2.17 -12.77
C ASN A 21 7.31 3.38 -12.69
N VAL A 22 7.80 4.61 -12.56
CA VAL A 22 6.92 5.78 -12.37
C VAL A 22 5.94 6.09 -13.52
N THR A 23 6.08 5.45 -14.68
CA THR A 23 5.12 5.62 -15.80
C THR A 23 4.05 4.53 -15.84
N THR A 24 4.08 3.52 -14.97
CA THR A 24 3.08 2.43 -14.96
C THR A 24 1.73 2.86 -14.36
N ASP A 25 0.69 2.08 -14.68
CA ASP A 25 -0.70 2.41 -14.38
C ASP A 25 -0.97 2.59 -12.88
N ASP A 26 -0.30 1.81 -12.03
CA ASP A 26 -0.46 1.87 -10.58
C ASP A 26 -0.03 3.24 -10.03
N VAL A 27 1.16 3.71 -10.43
CA VAL A 27 1.70 5.03 -10.08
C VAL A 27 0.80 6.12 -10.64
N GLN A 28 0.45 6.06 -11.93
CA GLN A 28 -0.39 7.08 -12.55
C GLN A 28 -1.78 7.16 -11.91
N LEU A 29 -2.41 6.03 -11.61
CA LEU A 29 -3.76 6.01 -11.07
C LEU A 29 -3.78 6.55 -9.63
N VAL A 30 -2.87 6.11 -8.77
CA VAL A 30 -2.82 6.56 -7.38
C VAL A 30 -2.42 8.03 -7.31
N THR A 31 -1.36 8.45 -8.00
CA THR A 31 -0.93 9.85 -7.96
C THR A 31 -1.97 10.80 -8.54
N ARG A 32 -2.64 10.43 -9.64
CA ARG A 32 -3.77 11.21 -10.19
C ARG A 32 -4.92 11.30 -9.20
N ALA A 33 -5.25 10.23 -8.48
CA ALA A 33 -6.32 10.28 -7.47
C ALA A 33 -6.01 11.31 -6.37
N TYR A 34 -4.77 11.39 -5.90
CA TYR A 34 -4.35 12.45 -4.96
C TYR A 34 -4.45 13.84 -5.58
N LEU A 35 -3.90 14.03 -6.79
CA LEU A 35 -3.93 15.33 -7.47
C LEU A 35 -5.36 15.84 -7.75
N GLU A 36 -6.33 14.94 -7.92
CA GLU A 36 -7.73 15.29 -8.15
C GLU A 36 -8.54 15.48 -6.87
N ALA A 37 -8.16 14.84 -5.75
CA ALA A 37 -8.98 14.78 -4.54
C ALA A 37 -8.35 15.46 -3.31
N THR A 38 -7.07 15.81 -3.33
CA THR A 38 -6.36 16.39 -2.18
C THR A 38 -5.48 17.57 -2.57
N ASP A 39 -5.05 18.32 -1.56
CA ASP A 39 -4.05 19.39 -1.67
C ASP A 39 -2.64 18.91 -1.30
N ASP A 40 -2.38 17.61 -1.32
CA ASP A 40 -1.11 17.08 -0.86
C ASP A 40 0.01 17.33 -1.88
N ASN A 41 1.25 17.29 -1.40
CA ASN A 41 2.40 17.06 -2.28
C ASN A 41 2.41 15.57 -2.62
N VAL A 42 2.51 15.25 -3.91
CA VAL A 42 2.53 13.86 -4.38
C VAL A 42 3.90 13.56 -4.96
N LEU A 43 4.56 12.53 -4.44
CA LEU A 43 5.84 12.04 -4.91
C LEU A 43 5.70 10.58 -5.33
N ALA A 44 6.43 10.20 -6.38
CA ALA A 44 6.59 8.80 -6.78
C ALA A 44 8.07 8.45 -6.72
N ILE A 45 8.38 7.31 -6.12
CA ILE A 45 9.73 6.80 -6.01
C ILE A 45 10.02 5.89 -7.20
N ASP A 46 11.05 6.22 -7.96
CA ASP A 46 11.54 5.39 -9.06
C ASP A 46 12.78 4.60 -8.62
N TYR A 47 12.65 3.28 -8.59
CA TYR A 47 13.77 2.37 -8.34
C TYR A 47 13.82 1.26 -9.41
N ARG A 48 13.38 1.57 -10.64
CA ARG A 48 13.24 0.62 -11.76
C ARG A 48 14.49 -0.23 -12.01
N GLU A 49 15.68 0.33 -11.83
CA GLU A 49 16.95 -0.38 -12.02
C GLU A 49 17.10 -1.60 -11.10
N ILE A 50 16.41 -1.60 -9.94
CA ILE A 50 16.34 -2.73 -9.02
C ILE A 50 15.00 -3.49 -9.16
N ALA A 51 13.91 -2.81 -9.49
CA ALA A 51 12.61 -3.46 -9.66
C ALA A 51 12.53 -4.36 -10.91
N MET A 52 13.38 -4.12 -11.92
CA MET A 52 13.36 -4.82 -13.21
C MET A 52 14.38 -5.95 -13.34
N VAL A 53 15.28 -6.13 -12.37
CA VAL A 53 16.22 -7.28 -12.37
C VAL A 53 15.51 -8.57 -11.97
N ASN A 54 16.21 -9.71 -11.99
CA ASN A 54 15.65 -10.97 -11.48
C ASN A 54 15.07 -10.81 -10.07
N TYR A 55 13.86 -11.34 -9.83
CA TYR A 55 13.13 -11.18 -8.57
C TYR A 55 13.95 -11.48 -7.31
N VAL A 56 14.76 -12.54 -7.29
CA VAL A 56 15.56 -12.92 -6.11
C VAL A 56 16.61 -11.85 -5.83
N ILE A 57 17.28 -11.38 -6.88
CA ILE A 57 18.27 -10.31 -6.79
C ILE A 57 17.59 -9.02 -6.33
N GLY A 58 16.51 -8.61 -6.99
CA GLY A 58 15.77 -7.40 -6.67
C GLY A 58 15.28 -7.40 -5.22
N ALA A 59 14.74 -8.52 -4.74
CA ALA A 59 14.26 -8.68 -3.37
C ALA A 59 15.39 -8.51 -2.34
N SER A 60 16.57 -9.08 -2.62
CA SER A 60 17.74 -8.95 -1.74
C SER A 60 18.27 -7.51 -1.64
N LEU A 61 18.07 -6.71 -2.69
CA LEU A 61 18.55 -5.32 -2.78
C LEU A 61 17.59 -4.30 -2.17
N LEU A 62 16.34 -4.67 -1.84
CA LEU A 62 15.35 -3.73 -1.30
C LEU A 62 15.79 -3.09 0.03
N LYS A 63 16.62 -3.77 0.83
CA LYS A 63 17.17 -3.18 2.07
C LYS A 63 18.05 -1.97 1.77
N ILE A 64 18.82 -2.01 0.68
CA ILE A 64 19.68 -0.90 0.24
C ILE A 64 18.82 0.24 -0.30
N VAL A 65 17.83 -0.10 -1.13
CA VAL A 65 16.85 0.87 -1.67
C VAL A 65 16.14 1.61 -0.54
N GLY A 66 15.59 0.87 0.43
CA GLY A 66 14.90 1.45 1.59
C GLY A 66 15.81 2.32 2.46
N LYS A 67 17.08 1.93 2.65
CA LYS A 67 18.07 2.75 3.37
C LYS A 67 18.27 4.12 2.69
N HIS A 68 18.50 4.13 1.38
CA HIS A 68 18.69 5.39 0.64
C HIS A 68 17.46 6.30 0.71
N PHE A 69 16.26 5.74 0.63
CA PHE A 69 15.04 6.53 0.79
C PHE A 69 14.84 7.02 2.23
N GLY A 70 15.20 6.22 3.24
CA GLY A 70 15.19 6.67 4.64
C GLY A 70 16.11 7.86 4.88
N GLU A 71 17.35 7.80 4.37
CA GLU A 71 18.31 8.90 4.39
C GLU A 71 17.79 10.15 3.66
N THR A 72 17.11 9.96 2.52
CA THR A 72 16.48 11.04 1.78
C THR A 72 15.37 11.71 2.58
N LEU A 73 14.52 10.94 3.27
CA LEU A 73 13.48 11.50 4.14
C LEU A 73 14.07 12.22 5.36
N ASN A 74 15.19 11.73 5.91
CA ASN A 74 15.92 12.42 6.96
C ASN A 74 16.40 13.80 6.49
N PHE A 75 16.92 13.87 5.26
CA PHE A 75 17.31 15.13 4.63
C PHE A 75 16.12 16.08 4.40
N PHE A 76 14.95 15.56 3.99
CA PHE A 76 13.74 16.38 3.85
C PHE A 76 13.32 16.98 5.20
N VAL A 77 13.32 16.17 6.26
CA VAL A 77 12.96 16.64 7.61
C VAL A 77 13.98 17.66 8.14
N SER A 78 15.28 17.43 7.95
CA SER A 78 16.29 18.44 8.32
C SER A 78 16.19 19.73 7.50
N SER A 79 15.58 19.67 6.32
CA SER A 79 15.33 20.82 5.44
C SER A 79 13.98 21.50 5.70
N GLY A 80 13.25 21.12 6.76
CA GLY A 80 12.03 21.79 7.21
C GLY A 80 10.72 21.09 6.89
N VAL A 81 10.74 19.90 6.26
CA VAL A 81 9.52 19.09 6.10
C VAL A 81 9.06 18.57 7.47
N ASN A 82 7.78 18.73 7.79
CA ASN A 82 7.23 18.17 9.01
C ASN A 82 7.13 16.64 8.92
N PRO A 83 7.84 15.86 9.74
CA PRO A 83 7.80 14.39 9.69
C PRO A 83 6.41 13.82 9.94
N LYS A 84 5.55 14.54 10.68
CA LYS A 84 4.17 14.12 10.98
C LYS A 84 3.21 14.22 9.80
N LYS A 85 3.68 14.72 8.66
CA LYS A 85 2.90 14.90 7.42
C LYS A 85 3.29 13.93 6.30
N ILE A 86 4.18 12.97 6.57
CA ILE A 86 4.67 12.02 5.57
C ILE A 86 3.83 10.74 5.63
N HIS A 87 3.35 10.28 4.48
CA HIS A 87 2.65 9.00 4.32
C HIS A 87 3.31 8.22 3.18
N LEU A 88 3.82 7.02 3.47
CA LEU A 88 4.31 6.11 2.44
C LEU A 88 3.21 5.13 2.02
N ILE A 89 3.06 4.95 0.71
CA ILE A 89 2.15 3.98 0.10
C ILE A 89 2.99 3.09 -0.80
N GLY A 90 3.05 1.80 -0.53
CA GLY A 90 3.85 0.87 -1.33
C GLY A 90 3.01 -0.29 -1.85
N HIS A 91 3.16 -0.62 -3.13
CA HIS A 91 2.55 -1.82 -3.73
C HIS A 91 3.57 -2.94 -3.89
N SER A 92 3.17 -4.18 -3.63
CA SER A 92 4.03 -5.35 -3.88
C SER A 92 5.40 -5.23 -3.19
N MET A 93 6.51 -5.27 -3.94
CA MET A 93 7.87 -4.99 -3.44
C MET A 93 8.00 -3.58 -2.86
N GLY A 94 7.29 -2.59 -3.39
CA GLY A 94 7.25 -1.23 -2.88
C GLY A 94 6.72 -1.13 -1.44
N ALA A 95 5.81 -2.03 -1.03
CA ALA A 95 5.38 -2.12 0.36
C ALA A 95 6.53 -2.56 1.29
N GLN A 96 7.37 -3.46 0.81
CA GLN A 96 8.56 -3.91 1.53
C GLN A 96 9.64 -2.82 1.55
N VAL A 97 9.80 -2.08 0.45
CA VAL A 97 10.65 -0.87 0.42
C VAL A 97 10.17 0.15 1.45
N ALA A 98 8.87 0.43 1.55
CA ALA A 98 8.32 1.36 2.55
C ALA A 98 8.66 0.93 3.98
N ALA A 99 8.60 -0.38 4.28
CA ALA A 99 9.02 -0.93 5.57
C ALA A 99 10.51 -0.67 5.84
N PHE A 100 11.39 -0.97 4.87
CA PHE A 100 12.81 -0.70 5.00
C PHE A 100 13.11 0.80 5.13
N THR A 101 12.37 1.66 4.42
CA THR A 101 12.47 3.11 4.55
C THR A 101 12.14 3.57 5.97
N GLY A 102 11.01 3.13 6.53
CA GLY A 102 10.62 3.50 7.91
C GLY A 102 11.60 3.04 9.00
N ARG A 103 12.34 1.95 8.75
CA ARG A 103 13.40 1.48 9.67
C ARG A 103 14.69 2.31 9.60
N ASN A 104 14.87 3.10 8.55
CA ASN A 104 16.08 3.90 8.31
C ASN A 104 15.84 5.42 8.45
N THR A 105 14.68 5.83 8.94
CA THR A 105 14.41 7.23 9.32
C THR A 105 14.83 7.50 10.77
N ASN A 106 15.33 8.71 11.04
CA ASN A 106 15.68 9.21 12.37
C ASN A 106 14.44 9.64 13.18
N PHE A 107 13.27 9.49 12.59
CA PHE A 107 11.96 9.78 13.16
C PHE A 107 11.02 8.62 12.85
N ARG A 108 9.91 8.55 13.57
CA ARG A 108 8.88 7.54 13.33
C ARG A 108 7.90 8.05 12.27
N LEU A 109 7.76 7.30 11.17
CA LEU A 109 6.80 7.63 10.12
C LEU A 109 5.37 7.60 10.69
N PRO A 110 4.51 8.56 10.36
CA PRO A 110 3.12 8.56 10.79
C PRO A 110 2.32 7.39 10.25
N ARG A 111 2.50 7.07 8.97
CA ARG A 111 1.72 6.05 8.29
C ARG A 111 2.49 5.37 7.16
N ILE A 112 2.37 4.05 7.11
CA ILE A 112 2.69 3.24 5.93
C ILE A 112 1.41 2.49 5.51
N THR A 113 1.04 2.60 4.24
CA THR A 113 0.01 1.74 3.65
C THR A 113 0.66 0.70 2.74
N GLY A 114 0.44 -0.59 3.03
CA GLY A 114 0.87 -1.71 2.21
C GLY A 114 -0.24 -2.18 1.27
N LEU A 115 -0.03 -2.05 -0.03
CA LEU A 115 -0.95 -2.51 -1.06
C LEU A 115 -0.47 -3.87 -1.56
N ASP A 116 -1.12 -4.92 -1.05
CA ASP A 116 -0.81 -6.33 -1.29
C ASP A 116 0.71 -6.63 -1.24
N PRO A 117 1.36 -6.46 -0.06
CA PRO A 117 2.81 -6.53 0.07
C PRO A 117 3.37 -7.85 -0.46
N ALA A 118 4.49 -7.80 -1.21
CA ALA A 118 5.06 -8.99 -1.83
C ALA A 118 5.36 -10.10 -0.80
N GLY A 119 4.86 -11.31 -1.05
CA GLY A 119 5.05 -12.49 -0.21
C GLY A 119 6.34 -13.26 -0.51
N PRO A 120 6.65 -13.61 -1.78
CA PRO A 120 7.81 -14.45 -2.10
C PRO A 120 9.10 -13.85 -1.57
N LEU A 121 9.88 -14.66 -0.83
CA LEU A 121 11.11 -14.29 -0.09
C LEU A 121 10.92 -13.43 1.18
N PHE A 122 9.72 -12.94 1.48
CA PHE A 122 9.44 -12.11 2.68
C PHE A 122 8.75 -12.89 3.82
N TYR A 123 8.39 -14.16 3.60
CA TYR A 123 7.91 -15.05 4.68
C TYR A 123 9.03 -15.42 5.67
N ILE A 124 10.26 -15.61 5.17
CA ILE A 124 11.37 -16.19 5.95
C ILE A 124 12.70 -15.46 5.65
N LEU A 125 13.03 -15.30 4.36
CA LEU A 125 14.39 -14.91 3.94
C LEU A 125 14.68 -13.42 4.13
N ASN A 126 13.66 -12.57 4.04
CA ASN A 126 13.77 -11.12 4.19
C ASN A 126 12.81 -10.61 5.25
N SER A 127 13.19 -9.51 5.90
CA SER A 127 12.30 -8.80 6.81
C SER A 127 11.15 -8.16 6.03
N ARG A 128 9.93 -8.58 6.32
CA ARG A 128 8.68 -8.04 5.74
C ARG A 128 8.21 -6.76 6.43
N LEU A 129 7.24 -6.07 5.84
CA LEU A 129 6.42 -5.04 6.49
C LEU A 129 5.73 -5.59 7.74
N THR A 130 5.80 -4.82 8.83
CA THR A 130 5.15 -5.09 10.11
C THR A 130 4.61 -3.80 10.72
N ARG A 131 3.69 -3.92 11.68
CA ARG A 131 3.17 -2.78 12.47
C ARG A 131 4.24 -1.90 13.12
N ASN A 132 5.44 -2.43 13.36
CA ASN A 132 6.50 -1.68 14.04
C ASN A 132 7.18 -0.63 13.15
N ASP A 133 6.96 -0.66 11.84
CA ASP A 133 7.67 0.16 10.85
C ASP A 133 7.15 1.61 10.75
N ALA A 134 6.01 1.92 11.40
CA ALA A 134 5.44 3.27 11.51
C ALA A 134 4.57 3.41 12.77
N ASP A 135 4.13 4.64 13.08
CA ASP A 135 3.10 4.91 14.10
C ASP A 135 1.79 4.20 13.76
N PHE A 136 1.44 4.15 12.46
CA PHE A 136 0.29 3.41 11.95
C PHE A 136 0.65 2.66 10.66
N VAL A 137 0.16 1.42 10.53
CA VAL A 137 0.39 0.60 9.34
C VAL A 137 -0.93 -0.05 8.97
N ASP A 138 -1.42 0.22 7.77
CA ASP A 138 -2.62 -0.41 7.23
C ASP A 138 -2.31 -1.17 5.94
N VAL A 139 -2.86 -2.39 5.80
CA VAL A 139 -2.53 -3.30 4.70
C VAL A 139 -3.79 -3.71 3.97
N ILE A 140 -3.78 -3.73 2.64
CA ILE A 140 -4.86 -4.23 1.80
C ILE A 140 -4.38 -5.51 1.11
N HIS A 141 -4.93 -6.65 1.49
CA HIS A 141 -4.62 -7.95 0.90
C HIS A 141 -5.60 -8.26 -0.22
N THR A 142 -5.10 -8.52 -1.43
CA THR A 142 -5.94 -8.87 -2.59
C THR A 142 -5.46 -10.12 -3.30
N ASP A 143 -4.23 -10.54 -3.03
CA ASP A 143 -3.64 -11.76 -3.56
C ASP A 143 -2.78 -12.49 -2.51
N ALA A 144 -3.25 -12.48 -1.26
CA ALA A 144 -2.56 -13.08 -0.13
C ALA A 144 -2.28 -14.57 -0.38
N GLY A 145 -1.03 -15.00 -0.16
CA GLY A 145 -0.60 -16.38 -0.31
C GLY A 145 -0.09 -16.74 -1.72
N PHE A 146 -0.26 -15.85 -2.70
CA PHE A 146 0.34 -16.00 -4.03
C PHE A 146 1.39 -14.92 -4.27
N TYR A 147 1.02 -13.77 -4.85
CA TYR A 147 1.95 -12.63 -4.95
C TYR A 147 1.99 -11.82 -3.65
N GLY A 148 0.85 -11.67 -2.97
CA GLY A 148 0.73 -11.00 -1.69
C GLY A 148 1.15 -11.90 -0.52
N ILE A 149 1.60 -11.28 0.57
CA ILE A 149 1.91 -11.97 1.81
C ILE A 149 0.63 -12.35 2.56
N ALA A 150 0.49 -13.60 2.99
CA ALA A 150 -0.67 -14.04 3.77
C ALA A 150 -0.58 -13.72 5.28
N LEU A 151 0.57 -13.21 5.72
CA LEU A 151 0.79 -12.90 7.13
C LEU A 151 0.14 -11.57 7.50
N TYR A 152 -0.40 -11.52 8.71
CA TYR A 152 -0.84 -10.29 9.36
C TYR A 152 0.37 -9.34 9.51
N SER A 153 0.26 -8.15 8.93
CA SER A 153 1.41 -7.25 8.74
C SER A 153 1.17 -5.82 9.21
N GLY A 154 -0.06 -5.39 9.47
CA GLY A 154 -0.41 -4.05 9.91
C GLY A 154 -0.83 -3.94 11.37
N HIS A 155 -1.16 -2.71 11.74
CA HIS A 155 -2.13 -2.45 12.82
C HIS A 155 -3.54 -2.84 12.35
N VAL A 156 -3.84 -2.56 11.08
CA VAL A 156 -5.09 -2.92 10.41
C VAL A 156 -4.77 -3.69 9.14
N ASP A 157 -5.42 -4.82 8.94
CA ASP A 157 -5.32 -5.60 7.70
C ASP A 157 -6.71 -5.79 7.10
N PHE A 158 -6.89 -5.34 5.86
CA PHE A 158 -8.11 -5.49 5.10
C PHE A 158 -8.01 -6.66 4.13
N TYR A 159 -9.08 -7.43 4.04
CA TYR A 159 -9.22 -8.61 3.19
C TYR A 159 -10.46 -8.48 2.30
N PRO A 160 -10.45 -7.57 1.30
CA PRO A 160 -11.52 -7.50 0.31
C PRO A 160 -11.70 -8.85 -0.39
N ASN A 161 -12.94 -9.33 -0.41
CA ASN A 161 -13.34 -10.62 -1.00
C ASN A 161 -12.47 -11.78 -0.46
N SER A 162 -12.32 -11.84 0.86
CA SER A 162 -11.46 -12.78 1.59
C SER A 162 -9.95 -12.58 1.40
N GLY A 163 -9.53 -11.57 0.63
CA GLY A 163 -8.15 -11.12 0.46
C GLY A 163 -7.23 -12.04 -0.36
N HIS A 164 -7.76 -13.15 -0.88
CA HIS A 164 -7.05 -14.08 -1.76
C HIS A 164 -7.48 -13.91 -3.21
N ARG A 165 -6.70 -14.43 -4.16
CA ARG A 165 -7.19 -14.62 -5.55
C ARG A 165 -8.28 -15.70 -5.61
N PRO A 166 -9.22 -15.61 -6.56
CA PRO A 166 -9.41 -14.49 -7.47
C PRO A 166 -10.26 -13.39 -6.82
N GLN A 167 -9.86 -12.14 -7.01
CA GLN A 167 -10.75 -11.01 -6.74
C GLN A 167 -11.87 -10.95 -7.81
N PRO A 168 -13.05 -10.39 -7.50
CA PRO A 168 -14.11 -10.21 -8.48
C PRO A 168 -13.62 -9.53 -9.77
N GLY A 169 -13.99 -10.10 -10.92
CA GLY A 169 -13.55 -9.64 -12.25
C GLY A 169 -12.14 -10.10 -12.68
N CYS A 170 -11.41 -10.82 -11.83
CA CYS A 170 -10.12 -11.40 -12.16
C CYS A 170 -10.23 -12.91 -12.46
N MET A 171 -9.33 -13.42 -13.30
CA MET A 171 -9.19 -14.86 -13.52
C MET A 171 -8.38 -15.50 -12.40
N LEU A 172 -8.62 -16.79 -12.14
CA LEU A 172 -7.84 -17.55 -11.17
C LEU A 172 -6.39 -17.76 -11.63
N PHE A 173 -6.22 -18.00 -12.93
CA PHE A 173 -4.92 -18.23 -13.56
C PHE A 173 -4.82 -17.46 -14.89
N GLY A 174 -3.60 -17.06 -15.23
CA GLY A 174 -3.23 -16.53 -16.54
C GLY A 174 -1.76 -16.87 -16.83
N PRO A 175 -1.23 -16.46 -17.99
CA PRO A 175 0.21 -16.55 -18.24
C PRO A 175 0.98 -15.83 -17.13
N LEU A 176 2.04 -16.46 -16.61
CA LEU A 176 2.80 -15.97 -15.46
C LEU A 176 3.23 -14.50 -15.65
N LEU A 177 2.96 -13.65 -14.65
CA LEU A 177 3.26 -12.21 -14.66
C LEU A 177 2.56 -11.41 -15.77
N SER A 178 1.58 -11.98 -16.46
CA SER A 178 0.73 -11.21 -17.38
C SER A 178 -0.26 -10.33 -16.62
N VAL A 179 -0.84 -9.34 -17.31
CA VAL A 179 -1.92 -8.49 -16.77
C VAL A 179 -3.08 -9.31 -16.20
N THR A 180 -3.41 -10.44 -16.85
CA THR A 180 -4.47 -11.35 -16.40
C THR A 180 -4.10 -12.04 -15.08
N ASP A 181 -2.86 -12.50 -14.96
CA ASP A 181 -2.36 -13.22 -13.77
C ASP A 181 -2.11 -12.28 -12.57
N LEU A 182 -1.70 -11.04 -12.85
CA LEU A 182 -1.51 -9.98 -11.85
C LEU A 182 -2.80 -9.27 -11.45
N CYS A 183 -3.94 -9.58 -12.08
CA CYS A 183 -5.20 -8.85 -11.89
C CYS A 183 -5.60 -8.72 -10.41
N SER A 184 -5.57 -9.83 -9.65
CA SER A 184 -5.91 -9.81 -8.22
C SER A 184 -4.89 -8.99 -7.42
N HIS A 185 -3.61 -9.14 -7.72
CA HIS A 185 -2.52 -8.37 -7.09
C HIS A 185 -2.67 -6.86 -7.31
N HIS A 186 -3.17 -6.47 -8.49
CA HIS A 186 -3.41 -5.09 -8.89
C HIS A 186 -4.69 -4.48 -8.31
N ARG A 187 -5.59 -5.28 -7.72
CA ARG A 187 -6.81 -4.73 -7.10
C ARG A 187 -6.50 -3.84 -5.91
N SER A 188 -5.44 -4.11 -5.16
CA SER A 188 -5.05 -3.33 -3.98
C SER A 188 -4.86 -1.84 -4.30
N TRP A 189 -4.07 -1.49 -5.33
CA TRP A 189 -3.86 -0.10 -5.73
C TRP A 189 -5.06 0.51 -6.44
N ARG A 190 -5.89 -0.28 -7.15
CA ARG A 190 -7.15 0.20 -7.73
C ARG A 190 -8.17 0.60 -6.66
N PHE A 191 -8.34 -0.25 -5.64
CA PHE A 191 -9.22 0.04 -4.51
C PHE A 191 -8.70 1.23 -3.72
N TYR A 192 -7.38 1.30 -3.49
CA TYR A 192 -6.78 2.43 -2.80
C TYR A 192 -7.01 3.76 -3.56
N ALA A 193 -6.75 3.81 -4.86
CA ALA A 193 -6.98 5.00 -5.67
C ALA A 193 -8.45 5.44 -5.67
N GLU A 194 -9.40 4.49 -5.73
CA GLU A 194 -10.82 4.81 -5.61
C GLU A 194 -11.17 5.34 -4.21
N SER A 195 -10.56 4.80 -3.15
CA SER A 195 -10.76 5.28 -1.78
C SER A 195 -10.28 6.72 -1.57
N VAL A 196 -9.22 7.14 -2.29
CA VAL A 196 -8.71 8.52 -2.26
C VAL A 196 -9.77 9.50 -2.76
N LYS A 197 -10.49 9.12 -3.83
CA LYS A 197 -11.58 9.94 -4.41
C LYS A 197 -12.88 9.84 -3.62
N ASN A 198 -13.16 8.68 -3.03
CA ASN A 198 -14.34 8.43 -2.23
C ASN A 198 -13.97 7.67 -0.95
N PRO A 199 -13.70 8.39 0.16
CA PRO A 199 -13.32 7.80 1.45
C PRO A 199 -14.29 6.76 2.01
N ASN A 200 -15.55 6.79 1.57
CA ASN A 200 -16.61 5.89 2.05
C ASN A 200 -16.90 4.75 1.05
N ALA A 201 -16.11 4.59 -0.01
CA ALA A 201 -16.33 3.59 -1.05
C ALA A 201 -16.24 2.14 -0.53
N PHE A 202 -15.36 1.91 0.45
CA PHE A 202 -15.03 0.58 0.95
C PHE A 202 -15.19 0.55 2.47
N ILE A 203 -16.30 -0.01 2.97
CA ILE A 203 -16.49 -0.17 4.42
C ILE A 203 -16.16 -1.61 4.81
N GLY A 204 -15.09 -1.77 5.59
CA GLY A 204 -14.66 -3.03 6.18
C GLY A 204 -15.36 -3.29 7.50
N LYS A 205 -15.73 -4.54 7.73
CA LYS A 205 -16.22 -5.04 9.02
C LYS A 205 -15.13 -5.81 9.73
N CYS A 206 -14.90 -5.48 10.99
CA CYS A 206 -13.92 -6.19 11.80
C CYS A 206 -14.42 -7.60 12.13
N GLU A 207 -13.53 -8.60 12.04
CA GLU A 207 -13.84 -9.98 12.41
C GLU A 207 -12.83 -10.58 13.40
N VAL A 208 -11.60 -10.04 13.46
CA VAL A 208 -10.52 -10.59 14.31
C VAL A 208 -9.71 -9.46 14.96
N ASP A 209 -9.38 -9.59 16.25
CA ASP A 209 -8.50 -8.71 17.03
C ASP A 209 -8.88 -7.20 17.03
N CYS A 210 -10.18 -6.93 17.10
CA CYS A 210 -10.78 -5.59 17.03
C CYS A 210 -10.60 -4.82 18.34
N SER A 211 -10.08 -3.58 18.27
CA SER A 211 -9.85 -2.76 19.47
C SER A 211 -10.93 -1.72 19.79
N SER A 212 -11.70 -1.23 18.81
CA SER A 212 -12.63 -0.10 19.07
C SER A 212 -13.81 0.08 18.10
N SER A 213 -13.65 -0.13 16.79
CA SER A 213 -14.71 0.14 15.81
C SER A 213 -15.00 -1.08 14.94
N ASP A 214 -16.26 -1.51 14.91
CA ASP A 214 -16.67 -2.67 14.10
C ASP A 214 -16.64 -2.38 12.60
N LEU A 215 -16.85 -1.12 12.21
CA LEU A 215 -16.89 -0.69 10.82
C LEU A 215 -15.94 0.47 10.59
N ILE A 216 -15.00 0.31 9.66
CA ILE A 216 -14.06 1.38 9.28
C ILE A 216 -13.92 1.45 7.76
N PRO A 217 -13.65 2.63 7.19
CA PRO A 217 -13.29 2.74 5.79
C PRO A 217 -11.92 2.09 5.53
N MET A 218 -11.83 1.33 4.43
CA MET A 218 -10.57 0.84 3.87
C MET A 218 -9.95 1.91 2.95
N GLY A 219 -8.65 2.12 3.07
CA GLY A 219 -7.87 2.99 2.17
C GLY A 219 -7.52 4.33 2.81
N ILE A 220 -7.65 5.45 2.10
CA ILE A 220 -7.11 6.74 2.58
C ILE A 220 -7.63 7.15 3.97
N ALA A 221 -8.90 6.85 4.26
CA ALA A 221 -9.58 7.29 5.48
C ALA A 221 -9.53 6.30 6.64
N THR A 222 -8.74 5.22 6.54
CA THR A 222 -8.54 4.27 7.64
C THR A 222 -8.14 5.02 8.92
N PRO A 223 -8.89 4.89 10.04
CA PRO A 223 -8.54 5.53 11.31
C PRO A 223 -7.22 4.97 11.87
N SER A 224 -6.31 5.85 12.29
CA SER A 224 -4.99 5.43 12.80
C SER A 224 -4.99 4.92 14.24
N ASN A 225 -6.10 5.04 14.95
CA ASN A 225 -6.28 4.60 16.34
C ASN A 225 -6.99 3.25 16.47
N THR A 226 -7.11 2.49 15.38
CA THR A 226 -7.77 1.18 15.36
C THR A 226 -6.80 0.06 15.03
N THR A 227 -7.21 -1.17 15.37
CA THR A 227 -6.50 -2.39 15.03
C THR A 227 -7.46 -3.50 14.62
N GLY A 228 -6.94 -4.52 13.95
CA GLY A 228 -7.66 -5.77 13.68
C GLY A 228 -7.71 -6.14 12.20
N LYS A 229 -8.43 -7.22 11.92
CA LYS A 229 -8.65 -7.73 10.56
C LYS A 229 -10.06 -7.42 10.11
N TYR A 230 -10.16 -6.79 8.94
CA TYR A 230 -11.40 -6.27 8.41
C TYR A 230 -11.70 -6.91 7.05
N PHE A 231 -12.94 -7.31 6.86
CA PHE A 231 -13.41 -8.00 5.66
C PHE A 231 -14.51 -7.17 4.99
N LEU A 232 -14.58 -7.26 3.66
CA LEU A 232 -15.53 -6.52 2.83
C LEU A 232 -15.67 -7.16 1.47
N SER A 233 -16.79 -6.92 0.78
CA SER A 233 -16.98 -7.28 -0.62
C SER A 233 -16.87 -6.06 -1.54
N THR A 234 -16.38 -6.28 -2.76
CA THR A 234 -16.28 -5.28 -3.82
C THR A 234 -17.01 -5.74 -5.09
N ASN A 235 -17.25 -4.82 -6.03
CA ASN A 235 -17.73 -5.17 -7.37
C ASN A 235 -16.59 -5.76 -8.22
N ALA A 236 -16.95 -6.41 -9.33
CA ALA A 236 -16.02 -6.90 -10.33
C ALA A 236 -15.41 -5.78 -11.19
N GLU A 237 -16.15 -4.69 -11.42
CA GLU A 237 -15.74 -3.55 -12.24
C GLU A 237 -15.82 -2.24 -11.47
N SER A 238 -15.11 -1.22 -11.95
CA SER A 238 -15.12 0.13 -11.37
C SER A 238 -16.48 0.81 -11.58
N PRO A 239 -17.05 1.53 -10.59
CA PRO A 239 -16.53 1.68 -9.22
C PRO A 239 -16.62 0.37 -8.43
N PHE A 240 -15.49 -0.03 -7.82
CA PHE A 240 -15.38 -1.28 -7.08
C PHE A 240 -16.05 -1.21 -5.72
N GLY A 241 -16.07 -0.02 -5.12
CA GLY A 241 -16.66 0.23 -3.81
C GLY A 241 -18.15 0.02 -3.79
N ARG A 242 -18.66 -0.60 -2.71
CA ARG A 242 -20.10 -0.81 -2.47
C ARG A 242 -20.62 0.05 -1.31
N GLY A 243 -19.77 0.88 -0.71
CA GLY A 243 -20.08 1.66 0.48
C GLY A 243 -20.53 0.76 1.63
N LYS A 244 -21.62 1.12 2.32
CA LYS A 244 -22.20 0.28 3.38
C LYS A 244 -22.68 -1.09 2.88
N ARG A 245 -22.92 -1.26 1.57
CA ARG A 245 -23.28 -2.57 0.99
C ARG A 245 -22.08 -3.52 0.84
N SER A 246 -20.86 -3.06 1.15
CA SER A 246 -19.66 -3.91 1.21
C SER A 246 -19.73 -4.96 2.31
N ILE A 247 -20.61 -4.79 3.31
CA ILE A 247 -20.73 -5.68 4.49
C ILE A 247 -21.78 -6.78 4.24
N SER A 248 -22.43 -6.80 3.08
CA SER A 248 -23.46 -7.81 2.78
C SER A 248 -22.84 -9.18 2.57
N LEU A 249 -22.86 -9.96 3.66
CA LEU A 249 -22.45 -11.35 3.79
C LEU A 249 -23.02 -12.23 2.67
N HIS A 250 -22.13 -12.96 2.00
CA HIS A 250 -22.40 -14.31 1.52
C HIS A 250 -21.38 -15.23 2.16
#